data_AF-A0A835UYM3-F1
#
_entry.id   AF-A0A835UYM3-F1
#
_cell.length_a   1.000
_cell.length_b   1.000
_cell.length_c   1.000
_cell.angle_alpha   90.00
_cell.angle_beta   90.00
_cell.angle_gamma   90.00
#
_symmetry.space_group_name_H-M   'P 1'
#
loop_
_entity.id
_entity.type
_entity.pdbx_description
1 polymer ?
#
loop_
_entity_poly.entity_id
_entity_poly.type
_entity_poly.pdbx_seq_one_letter_code
_entity_poly.pdbx_strand_id
1 'polypeptide(L)'
;MAEDRERLLPPRRISSTASIYANAGPYAFRSLFQGTDLLSLKKRGHGLRSWIRVDAFTGGSQVIEVDKFTMMRWCDLPARDLRLLDPLFVYPSTILGREKAIVVNLEQIRCIITADEVLLLNSLDGYVLQYVSELQRRLAVHSSDALPGWPTSPDYLPFELRALEVALEAAGTYLDAQAGELESEAYPLLDELTATISMLNLERVRRLKSRLVALTRRVQKVRDEIEQLMNDDGDMAEMYLTEKKRRLESSFFGDQSILGYSSAGGELSLSAHVSPASSPTESGRLEKASSFSRGRNDSMKSSESNKENIVELEMLLEAYYVVIDNTLNKLNSLKEYIDDTEDFINIQLDNVRNQLIQFELLLTTGTFVVAIFGVVAGIFGMNFAIPLFEDPNGFQRVLFITGICGIIIFFAFLWYFKYRKLIPL
;
A
#
# COMPACT_ATOMS: atom_id res chain seq x y z
N MET A 1 78.01 -31.14 -8.04
CA MET A 1 77.86 -32.26 -8.99
C MET A 1 76.48 -32.84 -8.78
N ALA A 2 75.53 -32.88 -9.69
CA ALA A 2 75.35 -32.31 -11.03
C ALA A 2 73.84 -32.48 -11.34
N GLU A 3 73.22 -31.44 -11.91
CA GLU A 3 72.25 -31.47 -13.04
C GLU A 3 70.97 -32.32 -12.93
N ASP A 4 69.80 -31.69 -12.85
CA ASP A 4 68.95 -31.15 -13.94
C ASP A 4 68.01 -32.20 -14.57
N ARG A 5 66.70 -31.93 -14.46
CA ARG A 5 65.71 -32.07 -15.56
C ARG A 5 64.31 -31.62 -15.11
N GLU A 6 63.94 -30.47 -15.66
CA GLU A 6 62.60 -29.91 -15.73
C GLU A 6 61.81 -30.61 -16.88
N ARG A 7 60.49 -30.80 -16.73
CA ARG A 7 59.40 -30.46 -17.70
C ARG A 7 58.18 -31.41 -17.75
N LEU A 8 57.01 -30.75 -17.58
CA LEU A 8 55.74 -30.87 -18.32
C LEU A 8 54.77 -32.04 -18.03
N LEU A 9 53.62 -31.72 -17.44
CA LEU A 9 52.37 -32.49 -17.54
C LEU A 9 51.22 -31.62 -18.11
N PRO A 10 50.29 -32.17 -18.92
CA PRO A 10 49.23 -31.43 -19.61
C PRO A 10 47.87 -31.45 -18.84
N PRO A 11 46.83 -30.71 -19.31
CA PRO A 11 45.76 -30.18 -18.46
C PRO A 11 44.49 -31.05 -18.43
N ARG A 12 43.64 -30.87 -17.40
CA ARG A 12 42.30 -31.49 -17.34
C ARG A 12 41.20 -30.44 -17.39
N ARG A 13 40.42 -30.45 -18.48
CA ARG A 13 39.16 -29.71 -18.65
C ARG A 13 37.97 -30.46 -18.01
N ILE A 14 37.01 -29.64 -17.64
CA ILE A 14 35.65 -29.82 -17.10
C ILE A 14 34.80 -30.82 -17.91
N SER A 15 34.02 -31.69 -17.24
CA SER A 15 32.54 -31.67 -17.34
C SER A 15 31.82 -32.73 -16.48
N SER A 16 30.82 -32.23 -15.71
CA SER A 16 29.48 -32.78 -15.43
C SER A 16 29.26 -34.25 -15.07
N THR A 17 28.65 -34.50 -13.90
CA THR A 17 27.23 -34.94 -13.74
C THR A 17 26.97 -35.42 -12.31
N ALA A 18 25.96 -34.86 -11.65
CA ALA A 18 25.25 -35.54 -10.56
C ALA A 18 23.87 -34.88 -10.38
N SER A 19 22.85 -35.57 -10.87
CA SER A 19 21.44 -35.38 -10.59
C SER A 19 21.12 -35.83 -9.16
N ILE A 20 20.43 -35.01 -8.37
CA ILE A 20 19.65 -35.48 -7.22
C ILE A 20 18.28 -34.78 -7.24
N TYR A 21 17.24 -35.60 -7.32
CA TYR A 21 15.85 -35.27 -7.09
C TYR A 21 15.63 -34.92 -5.62
N ALA A 22 14.90 -33.82 -5.35
CA ALA A 22 14.21 -33.63 -4.08
C ALA A 22 12.93 -32.83 -4.30
N ASN A 23 11.79 -33.51 -4.04
CA ASN A 23 10.46 -32.97 -3.87
C ASN A 23 10.43 -31.77 -2.89
N ALA A 24 9.74 -30.70 -3.25
CA ALA A 24 9.20 -29.74 -2.30
C ALA A 24 7.86 -29.19 -2.80
N GLY A 25 6.80 -29.40 -2.00
CA GLY A 25 5.46 -28.89 -2.25
C GLY A 25 5.31 -27.37 -2.05
N PRO A 26 4.12 -26.79 -2.30
CA PRO A 26 4.00 -25.40 -2.68
C PRO A 26 3.43 -24.53 -1.54
N TYR A 27 4.25 -24.05 -0.60
CA TYR A 27 3.90 -22.90 0.25
C TYR A 27 5.16 -22.21 0.76
N ALA A 28 5.69 -21.25 -0.01
CA ALA A 28 6.58 -20.23 0.52
C ALA A 28 6.57 -19.03 -0.44
N PHE A 29 5.95 -17.95 0.03
CA PHE A 29 5.94 -16.63 -0.56
C PHE A 29 7.39 -16.17 -0.77
N ARG A 30 7.91 -16.26 -2.01
CA ARG A 30 9.24 -15.74 -2.36
C ARG A 30 9.09 -14.25 -2.66
N SER A 31 9.64 -13.44 -1.76
CA SER A 31 9.92 -12.04 -2.02
C SER A 31 10.88 -11.93 -3.20
N LEU A 32 10.52 -11.10 -4.18
CA LEU A 32 11.43 -10.53 -5.16
C LEU A 32 12.39 -9.58 -4.42
N PHE A 33 13.51 -10.10 -3.95
CA PHE A 33 14.72 -9.31 -3.67
C PHE A 33 15.91 -10.15 -4.09
N GLN A 34 16.38 -9.88 -5.29
CA GLN A 34 17.58 -10.47 -5.85
C GLN A 34 18.79 -9.65 -5.39
N GLY A 35 19.56 -10.24 -4.48
CA GLY A 35 21.00 -10.05 -4.30
C GLY A 35 21.52 -8.62 -4.12
N THR A 36 21.57 -8.16 -2.87
CA THR A 36 22.63 -7.25 -2.40
C THR A 36 23.16 -7.74 -1.05
N ASP A 37 24.47 -7.55 -0.85
CA ASP A 37 25.36 -8.31 0.03
C ASP A 37 24.92 -8.55 1.49
N LEU A 38 24.89 -9.83 1.88
CA LEU A 38 24.65 -10.33 3.24
C LEU A 38 25.89 -10.24 4.17
N LEU A 39 26.72 -9.19 4.05
CA LEU A 39 27.90 -8.99 4.91
C LEU A 39 27.85 -7.75 5.81
N SER A 40 26.74 -7.01 5.85
CA SER A 40 26.58 -5.84 6.73
C SER A 40 25.64 -6.07 7.93
N LEU A 41 25.03 -7.25 8.06
CA LEU A 41 24.11 -7.60 9.15
C LEU A 41 24.84 -8.04 10.44
N LYS A 42 25.68 -7.16 11.00
CA LYS A 42 26.05 -7.21 12.41
C LYS A 42 26.40 -5.84 12.99
N LYS A 43 25.44 -4.93 13.04
CA LYS A 43 25.40 -3.91 14.10
C LYS A 43 23.96 -3.49 14.40
N ARG A 44 23.52 -3.80 15.62
CA ARG A 44 22.26 -3.33 16.20
C ARG A 44 22.14 -1.80 16.05
N GLY A 45 21.07 -1.34 15.38
CA GLY A 45 20.29 -0.14 15.72
C GLY A 45 20.93 1.26 15.68
N HIS A 46 22.23 1.42 15.43
CA HIS A 46 22.96 2.70 15.54
C HIS A 46 23.92 2.98 14.38
N GLY A 47 23.63 2.47 13.17
CA GLY A 47 24.43 2.76 11.98
C GLY A 47 24.13 4.14 11.39
N LEU A 48 25.13 4.76 10.76
CA LEU A 48 24.90 5.87 9.83
C LEU A 48 23.97 5.38 8.71
N ARG A 49 22.98 6.19 8.33
CA ARG A 49 22.10 5.92 7.20
C ARG A 49 22.43 6.91 6.09
N SER A 50 22.40 6.45 4.84
CA SER A 50 22.50 7.29 3.66
C SER A 50 21.17 8.00 3.42
N TRP A 51 21.23 9.33 3.27
CA TRP A 51 20.13 10.20 2.93
C TRP A 51 20.51 11.04 1.71
N ILE A 52 19.53 11.35 0.86
CA ILE A 52 19.68 12.39 -0.14
C ILE A 52 19.09 13.67 0.44
N ARG A 53 19.92 14.70 0.58
CA ARG A 53 19.49 16.05 0.91
C ARG A 53 19.31 16.86 -0.37
N VAL A 54 18.14 17.46 -0.53
CA VAL A 54 17.85 18.45 -1.57
C VAL A 54 17.63 19.80 -0.88
N ASP A 55 18.42 20.79 -1.27
CA ASP A 55 18.41 22.12 -0.66
C ASP A 55 17.42 23.06 -1.38
N ALA A 56 16.62 23.81 -0.63
CA ALA A 56 15.57 24.69 -1.18
C ALA A 56 16.14 25.88 -1.96
N PHE A 57 17.26 26.45 -1.51
CA PHE A 57 17.83 27.65 -2.08
C PHE A 57 18.64 27.37 -3.34
N THR A 58 19.46 26.32 -3.30
CA THR A 58 20.35 25.96 -4.42
C THR A 58 19.72 24.96 -5.39
N GLY A 59 18.69 24.22 -4.97
CA GLY A 59 18.19 23.06 -5.69
C GLY A 59 19.22 21.92 -5.81
N GLY A 60 20.36 22.03 -5.13
CA GLY A 60 21.42 21.03 -5.17
C GLY A 60 21.02 19.76 -4.42
N SER A 61 21.30 18.59 -4.99
CA SER A 61 21.17 17.31 -4.31
C SER A 61 22.54 16.80 -3.87
N GLN A 62 22.63 16.35 -2.62
CA GLN A 62 23.84 15.77 -2.04
C GLN A 62 23.50 14.54 -1.21
N VAL A 63 24.33 13.51 -1.32
CA VAL A 63 24.20 12.31 -0.48
C VAL A 63 24.96 12.55 0.82
N ILE A 64 24.28 12.39 1.94
CA ILE A 64 24.83 12.57 3.29
C ILE A 64 24.63 11.30 4.11
N GLU A 65 25.58 11.00 4.98
CA GLU A 65 25.46 9.91 5.95
C GLU A 65 25.23 10.48 7.34
N VAL A 66 24.06 10.20 7.92
CA VAL A 66 23.63 10.80 9.19
C VAL A 66 23.10 9.72 10.12
N ASP A 67 23.49 9.77 11.39
CA ASP A 67 22.96 8.88 12.41
C ASP A 67 21.57 9.32 12.88
N LYS A 68 20.85 8.37 13.49
CA LYS A 68 19.48 8.58 13.94
C LYS A 68 19.32 9.76 14.92
N PHE A 69 20.25 9.93 15.86
CA PHE A 69 20.10 10.97 16.90
C PHE A 69 20.42 12.36 16.35
N THR A 70 21.39 12.47 15.46
CA THR A 70 21.66 13.72 14.74
C THR A 70 20.46 14.11 13.90
N MET A 71 19.83 13.17 13.18
CA MET A 71 18.62 13.44 12.42
C MET A 71 17.46 13.92 13.31
N MET A 72 17.24 13.28 14.46
CA MET A 72 16.20 13.71 15.41
C MET A 72 16.42 15.14 15.92
N ARG A 73 17.66 15.51 16.22
CA ARG A 73 18.00 16.86 16.70
C ARG A 73 17.90 17.91 15.60
N TRP A 74 18.28 17.55 14.38
CA TRP A 74 18.25 18.43 13.23
C TRP A 74 16.82 18.80 12.87
N CYS A 75 15.94 17.81 12.72
CA CYS A 75 14.55 18.03 12.31
C CYS A 75 13.58 18.28 13.48
N ASP A 76 14.07 18.27 14.72
CA ASP A 76 13.26 18.38 15.96
C ASP A 76 12.13 17.33 16.02
N LEU A 77 12.46 16.08 15.68
CA LEU A 77 11.52 14.98 15.56
C LEU A 77 11.65 13.96 16.70
N PRO A 78 10.54 13.48 17.28
CA PRO A 78 10.59 12.41 18.27
C PRO A 78 10.98 11.08 17.62
N ALA A 79 11.58 10.19 18.41
CA ALA A 79 12.06 8.89 17.92
C ALA A 79 10.98 8.00 17.31
N ARG A 80 9.70 8.23 17.68
CA ARG A 80 8.53 7.53 17.15
C ARG A 80 8.32 7.85 15.67
N ASP A 81 8.41 9.12 15.31
CA ASP A 81 8.05 9.56 13.96
C ASP A 81 9.16 9.16 12.98
N LEU A 82 10.42 9.23 13.40
CA LEU A 82 11.54 8.72 12.61
C LEU A 82 11.52 7.19 12.41
N ARG A 83 10.78 6.43 13.25
CA ARG A 83 10.59 4.99 13.02
C ARG A 83 9.66 4.72 11.84
N LEU A 84 8.73 5.63 11.53
CA LEU A 84 7.81 5.48 10.39
C LEU A 84 8.59 5.38 9.06
N LEU A 85 9.78 6.00 9.01
CA LEU A 85 10.66 5.97 7.85
C LEU A 85 11.66 4.80 7.84
N ASP A 86 11.70 3.97 8.89
CA ASP A 86 12.70 2.91 9.00
C ASP A 86 12.39 1.76 8.02
N PRO A 87 13.27 1.48 7.04
CA PRO A 87 13.02 0.51 5.99
C PRO A 87 12.93 -0.93 6.47
N LEU A 88 13.37 -1.20 7.70
CA LEU A 88 13.25 -2.52 8.31
C LEU A 88 11.81 -2.84 8.74
N PHE A 89 10.94 -1.85 8.79
CA PHE A 89 9.55 -2.00 9.19
C PHE A 89 8.63 -1.60 8.03
N VAL A 90 7.59 -2.41 7.80
CA VAL A 90 6.52 -2.08 6.85
C VAL A 90 5.47 -1.26 7.61
N TYR A 91 5.74 0.03 7.79
CA TYR A 91 4.74 0.96 8.30
C TYR A 91 3.77 1.34 7.18
N PRO A 92 2.48 1.51 7.51
CA PRO A 92 1.49 1.99 6.55
C PRO A 92 1.86 3.40 6.08
N SER A 93 1.31 3.82 4.93
CA SER A 93 1.45 5.18 4.45
C SER A 93 0.95 6.18 5.50
N THR A 94 1.69 7.27 5.70
CA THR A 94 1.39 8.32 6.68
C THR A 94 1.94 9.68 6.24
N ILE A 95 1.17 10.74 6.48
CA ILE A 95 1.62 12.14 6.35
C ILE A 95 1.44 12.79 7.71
N LEU A 96 2.50 13.42 8.23
CA LEU A 96 2.47 13.99 9.58
C LEU A 96 3.11 15.37 9.61
N GLY A 97 2.29 16.38 9.89
CA GLY A 97 2.75 17.72 10.25
C GLY A 97 3.40 17.70 11.63
N ARG A 98 4.51 18.43 11.78
CA ARG A 98 5.18 18.75 13.05
C ARG A 98 5.60 20.21 13.05
N GLU A 99 6.17 20.65 14.16
CA GLU A 99 6.53 22.06 14.36
C GLU A 99 7.53 22.58 13.31
N LYS A 100 8.54 21.77 12.93
CA LYS A 100 9.62 22.17 12.01
C LYS A 100 9.81 21.24 10.80
N ALA A 101 9.00 20.19 10.69
CA ALA A 101 9.17 19.20 9.66
C ALA A 101 7.83 18.53 9.30
N ILE A 102 7.71 18.04 8.08
CA ILE A 102 6.65 17.14 7.64
C ILE A 102 7.30 15.77 7.43
N VAL A 103 6.77 14.75 8.09
CA VAL A 103 7.23 13.36 7.92
C VAL A 103 6.32 12.67 6.93
N VAL A 104 6.89 12.19 5.82
CA VAL A 104 6.14 11.58 4.73
C VAL A 104 6.64 10.16 4.51
N ASN A 105 5.75 9.19 4.71
CA ASN A 105 5.93 7.80 4.30
C ASN A 105 4.81 7.49 3.31
N LEU A 106 5.08 7.56 2.01
CA LEU A 106 4.11 7.30 0.95
C LEU A 106 4.70 6.28 -0.02
N GLU A 107 4.26 5.03 0.11
CA GLU A 107 4.69 3.93 -0.77
C GLU A 107 6.22 3.79 -0.87
N GLN A 108 6.82 4.18 -2.01
CA GLN A 108 8.28 4.10 -2.23
C GLN A 108 9.02 5.34 -1.71
N ILE A 109 8.31 6.43 -1.40
CA ILE A 109 8.89 7.70 -0.98
C ILE A 109 8.85 7.81 0.55
N ARG A 110 10.02 7.89 1.15
CA ARG A 110 10.22 8.12 2.58
C ARG A 110 11.08 9.35 2.76
N CYS A 111 10.49 10.44 3.22
CA CYS A 111 11.22 11.68 3.38
C CYS A 111 10.80 12.49 4.60
N ILE A 112 11.70 13.39 4.98
CA ILE A 112 11.45 14.46 5.95
C ILE A 112 11.58 15.76 5.17
N ILE A 113 10.52 16.55 5.15
CA ILE A 113 10.47 17.85 4.48
C ILE A 113 10.61 18.91 5.57
N THR A 114 11.54 19.83 5.41
CA THR A 114 11.68 21.01 6.26
C THR A 114 11.47 22.28 5.41
N ALA A 115 11.49 23.46 6.03
CA ALA A 115 11.39 24.72 5.29
C ALA A 115 12.58 24.97 4.32
N ASP A 116 13.74 24.38 4.60
CA ASP A 116 14.99 24.69 3.87
C ASP A 116 15.51 23.52 3.04
N GLU A 117 15.07 22.29 3.32
CA GLU A 117 15.62 21.08 2.71
C GLU A 117 14.66 19.89 2.80
N VAL A 118 14.80 18.97 1.84
CA VAL A 118 14.15 17.65 1.86
C VAL A 118 15.20 16.58 2.07
N LEU A 119 14.95 15.68 3.00
CA LEU A 119 15.81 14.55 3.35
C LEU A 119 15.10 13.26 2.96
N LEU A 120 15.56 12.62 1.88
CA LEU A 120 15.03 11.35 1.39
C LEU A 120 15.87 10.18 1.86
N LEU A 121 15.20 9.12 2.30
CA LEU A 121 15.84 7.86 2.59
C LEU A 121 16.01 7.03 1.31
N ASN A 122 16.98 6.10 1.31
CA ASN A 122 17.19 5.10 0.26
C ASN A 122 17.74 5.68 -1.06
N SER A 123 18.98 6.17 -1.03
CA SER A 123 19.64 6.84 -2.16
C SER A 123 19.89 6.00 -3.42
N LEU A 124 19.63 4.69 -3.37
CA LEU A 124 19.88 3.75 -4.48
C LEU A 124 18.60 3.40 -5.25
N ASP A 125 17.44 3.85 -4.79
CA ASP A 125 16.15 3.53 -5.41
C ASP A 125 15.87 4.44 -6.61
N GLY A 126 15.45 3.84 -7.73
CA GLY A 126 15.10 4.57 -8.95
C GLY A 126 13.95 5.55 -8.74
N TYR A 127 12.95 5.19 -7.93
CA TYR A 127 11.82 6.08 -7.63
C TYR A 127 12.24 7.32 -6.84
N VAL A 128 13.18 7.15 -5.89
CA VAL A 128 13.71 8.26 -5.08
C VAL A 128 14.54 9.20 -5.96
N LEU A 129 15.31 8.68 -6.91
CA LEU A 129 16.05 9.50 -7.86
C LEU A 129 15.13 10.27 -8.82
N GLN A 130 14.04 9.66 -9.27
CA GLN A 130 13.01 10.33 -10.07
C GLN A 130 12.38 11.49 -9.29
N TYR A 131 11.99 11.24 -8.04
CA TYR A 131 11.50 12.29 -7.14
C TYR A 131 12.49 13.47 -7.04
N VAL A 132 13.78 13.18 -6.79
CA VAL A 132 14.81 14.21 -6.67
C VAL A 132 14.93 15.01 -7.95
N SER A 133 14.99 14.35 -9.11
CA SER A 133 15.10 15.02 -10.40
C SER A 133 13.90 15.93 -10.69
N GLU A 134 12.69 15.48 -10.32
CA GLU A 134 11.46 16.23 -10.54
C GLU A 134 11.36 17.44 -9.59
N LEU A 135 11.71 17.26 -8.33
CA LEU A 135 11.79 18.36 -7.37
C LEU A 135 12.80 19.43 -7.84
N GLN A 136 14.01 19.00 -8.25
CA GLN A 136 15.03 19.90 -8.77
C GLN A 136 14.56 20.67 -10.01
N ARG A 137 13.86 19.99 -10.93
CA ARG A 137 13.27 20.61 -12.12
C ARG A 137 12.27 21.70 -11.75
N ARG A 138 11.37 21.44 -10.79
CA ARG A 138 10.37 22.43 -10.34
C ARG A 138 10.99 23.63 -9.61
N LEU A 139 12.08 23.41 -8.87
CA LEU A 139 12.82 24.48 -8.20
C LEU A 139 13.56 25.37 -9.21
N ALA A 140 14.19 24.78 -10.23
CA ALA A 140 14.93 25.52 -11.25
C ALA A 140 14.02 26.48 -12.05
N VAL A 141 12.84 26.02 -12.47
CA VAL A 141 11.87 26.83 -13.23
C VAL A 141 11.43 28.08 -12.47
N HIS A 142 11.26 27.99 -11.16
CA HIS A 142 10.80 29.14 -10.36
C HIS A 142 11.94 30.08 -9.95
N SER A 143 13.17 29.58 -9.87
CA SER A 143 14.33 30.45 -9.63
C SER A 143 14.53 31.47 -10.78
N SER A 144 14.10 31.14 -12.00
CA SER A 144 14.18 32.04 -13.17
C SER A 144 13.04 33.05 -13.28
N ASP A 145 11.87 32.78 -12.70
CA ASP A 145 10.69 33.68 -12.78
C ASP A 145 10.66 34.74 -11.69
N ALA A 146 11.57 34.69 -10.72
CA ALA A 146 11.72 35.69 -9.67
C ALA A 146 12.44 36.96 -10.17
N LEU A 147 11.85 37.70 -11.13
CA LEU A 147 12.25 39.09 -11.36
C LEU A 147 11.74 39.97 -10.20
N PRO A 148 12.56 40.88 -9.64
CA PRO A 148 12.11 41.75 -8.55
C PRO A 148 11.08 42.76 -9.06
N GLY A 149 9.82 42.61 -8.64
CA GLY A 149 8.80 43.65 -8.78
C GLY A 149 7.54 43.30 -9.59
N TRP A 150 7.41 42.08 -10.12
CA TRP A 150 6.13 41.58 -10.65
C TRP A 150 5.38 40.78 -9.59
N PRO A 151 4.04 40.89 -9.50
CA PRO A 151 3.25 40.03 -8.63
C PRO A 151 3.56 38.57 -8.98
N THR A 152 4.00 37.83 -7.97
CA THR A 152 4.19 36.38 -8.01
C THR A 152 2.95 35.76 -8.65
N SER A 153 3.14 34.85 -9.59
CA SER A 153 2.03 34.12 -10.21
C SER A 153 1.11 33.52 -9.13
N PRO A 154 -0.19 33.35 -9.41
CA PRO A 154 -1.17 32.76 -8.47
C PRO A 154 -0.86 31.30 -8.07
N ASP A 155 0.20 30.69 -8.60
CA ASP A 155 0.62 29.30 -8.36
C ASP A 155 1.79 29.18 -7.36
N TYR A 156 2.07 30.21 -6.55
CA TYR A 156 3.22 30.21 -5.65
C TYR A 156 3.01 29.32 -4.41
N LEU A 157 3.26 28.02 -4.55
CA LEU A 157 3.34 27.10 -3.43
C LEU A 157 4.69 27.21 -2.70
N PRO A 158 4.70 27.28 -1.35
CA PRO A 158 5.91 27.16 -0.53
C PRO A 158 6.73 25.90 -0.84
N PHE A 159 8.03 25.95 -0.53
CA PHE A 159 8.97 24.85 -0.80
C PHE A 159 8.48 23.51 -0.24
N GLU A 160 8.02 23.52 1.00
CA GLU A 160 7.55 22.34 1.71
C GLU A 160 6.32 21.70 1.06
N LEU A 161 5.41 22.50 0.49
CA LEU A 161 4.21 22.00 -0.19
C LEU A 161 4.53 21.48 -1.58
N ARG A 162 5.51 22.07 -2.26
CA ARG A 162 6.02 21.57 -3.55
C ARG A 162 6.74 20.23 -3.39
N ALA A 163 7.50 20.09 -2.31
CA ALA A 163 8.12 18.81 -1.97
C ALA A 163 7.06 17.74 -1.65
N LEU A 164 5.99 18.12 -0.95
CA LEU A 164 4.86 17.23 -0.66
C LEU A 164 4.10 16.85 -1.94
N GLU A 165 3.84 17.81 -2.83
CA GLU A 165 3.20 17.60 -4.14
C GLU A 165 3.94 16.53 -4.96
N VAL A 166 5.27 16.67 -5.10
CA VAL A 166 6.08 15.69 -5.85
C VAL A 166 6.00 14.29 -5.18
N ALA A 167 5.80 14.22 -3.86
CA ALA A 167 5.71 12.95 -3.14
C ALA A 167 4.36 12.28 -3.37
N LEU A 168 3.28 13.07 -3.33
CA LEU A 168 1.92 12.64 -3.64
C LEU A 168 1.81 12.19 -5.10
N GLU A 169 2.41 12.93 -6.03
CA GLU A 169 2.47 12.57 -7.44
C GLU A 169 3.22 11.25 -7.67
N ALA A 170 4.41 11.11 -7.10
CA ALA A 170 5.19 9.88 -7.21
C ALA A 170 4.41 8.67 -6.65
N ALA A 171 3.73 8.84 -5.51
CA ALA A 171 2.91 7.79 -4.92
C ALA A 171 1.68 7.46 -5.79
N GLY A 172 0.99 8.47 -6.32
CA GLY A 172 -0.17 8.31 -7.20
C GLY A 172 0.17 7.62 -8.51
N THR A 173 1.21 8.07 -9.21
CA THR A 173 1.69 7.43 -10.43
C THR A 173 2.13 5.98 -10.18
N TYR A 174 2.79 5.71 -9.06
CA TYR A 174 3.21 4.35 -8.72
C TYR A 174 2.02 3.42 -8.46
N LEU A 175 1.01 3.88 -7.70
CA LEU A 175 -0.19 3.10 -7.41
C LEU A 175 -1.04 2.86 -8.67
N ASP A 176 -1.19 3.87 -9.52
CA ASP A 176 -1.91 3.75 -10.79
C ASP A 176 -1.21 2.78 -11.76
N ALA A 177 0.12 2.85 -11.86
CA ALA A 177 0.90 1.90 -12.66
C ALA A 177 0.70 0.46 -12.17
N GLN A 178 0.75 0.22 -10.85
CA GLN A 178 0.49 -1.10 -10.27
C GLN A 178 -0.95 -1.57 -10.52
N ALA A 179 -1.93 -0.67 -10.49
CA ALA A 179 -3.32 -0.98 -10.82
C ALA A 179 -3.49 -1.35 -12.31
N GLY A 180 -2.84 -0.61 -13.20
CA GLY A 180 -2.82 -0.90 -14.64
C GLY A 180 -2.15 -2.23 -14.99
N GLU A 181 -1.01 -2.55 -14.35
CA GLU A 181 -0.36 -3.86 -14.50
C GLU A 181 -1.29 -4.99 -14.10
N LEU A 182 -1.93 -4.87 -12.93
CA LEU A 182 -2.84 -5.88 -12.41
C LEU A 182 -4.07 -6.07 -13.30
N GLU A 183 -4.64 -4.98 -13.81
CA GLU A 183 -5.75 -4.99 -14.76
C GLU A 183 -5.37 -5.70 -16.07
N SER A 184 -4.20 -5.37 -16.63
CA SER A 184 -3.70 -5.97 -17.87
C SER A 184 -3.45 -7.47 -17.75
N GLU A 185 -3.11 -7.95 -16.56
CA GLU A 185 -2.93 -9.37 -16.25
C GLU A 185 -4.28 -10.08 -15.99
N ALA A 186 -5.25 -9.37 -15.41
CA ALA A 186 -6.51 -9.95 -14.95
C ALA A 186 -7.45 -10.33 -16.09
N TYR A 187 -7.74 -9.42 -17.02
CA TYR A 187 -8.68 -9.68 -18.12
C TYR A 187 -8.34 -10.93 -18.93
N PRO A 188 -7.12 -11.11 -19.47
CA PRO A 188 -6.80 -12.32 -20.25
C PRO A 188 -6.86 -13.60 -19.41
N LEU A 189 -6.54 -13.52 -18.12
CA LEU A 189 -6.59 -14.67 -17.21
C LEU A 189 -8.04 -15.11 -16.93
N LEU A 190 -8.95 -14.15 -16.76
CA LEU A 190 -10.37 -14.41 -16.51
C LEU A 190 -11.05 -14.95 -17.77
N ASP A 191 -10.72 -14.41 -18.95
CA ASP A 191 -11.16 -14.95 -20.24
C ASP A 191 -10.67 -16.39 -20.47
N GLU A 192 -9.41 -16.69 -20.14
CA GLU A 192 -8.88 -18.06 -20.23
C GLU A 192 -9.62 -19.02 -19.29
N LEU A 193 -9.98 -18.56 -18.09
CA LEU A 193 -10.67 -19.35 -17.08
C LEU A 193 -12.14 -19.62 -17.45
N THR A 194 -12.83 -18.65 -18.08
CA THR A 194 -14.19 -18.86 -18.59
C THR A 194 -14.22 -19.84 -19.77
N ALA A 195 -13.16 -19.87 -20.59
CA ALA A 195 -13.01 -20.84 -21.68
C ALA A 195 -12.65 -22.25 -21.17
N THR A 196 -11.75 -22.34 -20.19
CA THR A 196 -11.27 -23.62 -19.65
C THR A 196 -11.10 -23.57 -18.13
N ILE A 197 -11.98 -24.29 -17.43
CA ILE A 197 -11.90 -24.42 -15.97
C ILE A 197 -10.79 -25.42 -15.63
N SER A 198 -9.62 -24.89 -15.23
CA SER A 198 -8.48 -25.69 -14.80
C SER A 198 -8.02 -25.31 -13.40
N MET A 199 -7.50 -26.28 -12.64
CA MET A 199 -6.94 -26.04 -11.30
C MET A 199 -5.82 -24.98 -11.32
N LEU A 200 -5.03 -24.95 -12.39
CA LEU A 200 -3.94 -23.99 -12.58
C LEU A 200 -4.47 -22.57 -12.76
N ASN A 201 -5.51 -22.38 -13.56
CA ASN A 201 -6.11 -21.06 -13.82
C ASN A 201 -6.83 -20.54 -12.55
N LEU A 202 -7.50 -21.40 -11.80
CA LEU A 202 -8.08 -21.05 -10.50
C LEU A 202 -7.01 -20.62 -9.49
N GLU A 203 -5.85 -21.29 -9.45
CA GLU A 203 -4.75 -20.88 -8.57
C GLU A 203 -4.17 -19.53 -9.00
N ARG A 204 -4.01 -19.28 -10.30
CA ARG A 204 -3.59 -17.97 -10.82
C ARG A 204 -4.57 -16.87 -10.44
N VAL A 205 -5.88 -17.07 -10.60
CA VAL A 205 -6.90 -16.09 -10.20
C VAL A 205 -6.88 -15.84 -8.71
N ARG A 206 -6.69 -16.87 -7.88
CA ARG A 206 -6.54 -16.70 -6.42
C ARG A 206 -5.33 -15.84 -6.06
N ARG A 207 -4.19 -16.03 -6.74
CA ARG A 207 -2.99 -15.20 -6.55
C ARG A 207 -3.24 -13.76 -6.99
N LEU A 208 -3.92 -13.58 -8.12
CA LEU A 208 -4.32 -12.26 -8.63
C LEU A 208 -5.25 -11.54 -7.66
N LYS A 209 -6.29 -12.20 -7.15
CA LYS A 209 -7.20 -11.68 -6.11
C LYS A 209 -6.45 -11.30 -4.83
N SER A 210 -5.45 -12.10 -4.42
CA SER A 210 -4.62 -11.77 -3.25
C SER A 210 -3.80 -10.48 -3.47
N ARG A 211 -3.24 -10.30 -4.67
CA ARG A 211 -2.52 -9.07 -5.06
C ARG A 211 -3.47 -7.87 -5.13
N LEU A 212 -4.66 -8.06 -5.71
CA LEU A 212 -5.71 -7.04 -5.77
C LEU A 212 -6.07 -6.53 -4.39
N VAL A 213 -6.42 -7.43 -3.46
CA VAL A 213 -6.78 -7.06 -2.08
C VAL A 213 -5.64 -6.31 -1.38
N ALA A 214 -4.39 -6.72 -1.59
CA ALA A 214 -3.24 -6.03 -1.02
C ALA A 214 -3.05 -4.63 -1.60
N LEU A 215 -3.20 -4.46 -2.91
CA LEU A 215 -3.08 -3.18 -3.59
C LEU A 215 -4.24 -2.24 -3.22
N THR A 216 -5.50 -2.71 -3.24
CA THR A 216 -6.67 -1.93 -2.82
C THR A 216 -6.49 -1.38 -1.41
N ARG A 217 -5.98 -2.18 -0.46
CA ARG A 217 -5.71 -1.72 0.91
C ARG A 217 -4.65 -0.62 0.98
N ARG A 218 -3.62 -0.70 0.14
CA ARG A 218 -2.55 0.30 0.06
C ARG A 218 -3.07 1.62 -0.52
N VAL A 219 -3.81 1.57 -1.62
CA VAL A 219 -4.46 2.74 -2.24
C VAL A 219 -5.45 3.38 -1.26
N GLN A 220 -6.30 2.57 -0.62
CA GLN A 220 -7.23 3.04 0.42
C GLN A 220 -6.46 3.74 1.54
N LYS A 221 -5.34 3.18 2.01
CA LYS A 221 -4.58 3.79 3.09
C LYS A 221 -4.03 5.16 2.72
N VAL A 222 -3.53 5.35 1.49
CA VAL A 222 -3.08 6.67 1.02
C VAL A 222 -4.25 7.64 0.93
N ARG A 223 -5.38 7.21 0.37
CA ARG A 223 -6.62 8.01 0.30
C ARG A 223 -7.07 8.46 1.69
N ASP A 224 -7.12 7.54 2.65
CA ASP A 224 -7.58 7.81 4.02
C ASP A 224 -6.65 8.80 4.74
N GLU A 225 -5.33 8.73 4.50
CA GLU A 225 -4.38 9.70 5.08
C GLU A 225 -4.56 11.10 4.50
N ILE A 226 -4.81 11.22 3.18
CA ILE A 226 -5.12 12.52 2.55
C ILE A 226 -6.46 13.06 3.08
N GLU A 227 -7.49 12.21 3.15
CA GLU A 227 -8.80 12.57 3.70
C GLU A 227 -8.71 13.02 5.16
N GLN A 228 -7.99 12.26 6.00
CA GLN A 228 -7.78 12.61 7.39
C GLN A 228 -7.05 13.96 7.54
N LEU A 229 -6.06 14.22 6.69
CA LEU A 229 -5.31 15.48 6.70
C LEU A 229 -6.19 16.67 6.30
N MET A 230 -7.05 16.51 5.28
CA MET A 230 -7.99 17.55 4.85
C MET A 230 -9.09 17.82 5.89
N ASN A 231 -9.42 16.85 6.74
CA ASN A 231 -10.47 16.99 7.75
C ASN A 231 -10.05 17.84 8.98
N ASP A 232 -8.76 18.11 9.18
CA ASP A 232 -8.24 18.88 10.32
C ASP A 232 -7.41 20.10 9.86
N ASP A 233 -8.05 21.28 9.89
CA ASP A 233 -7.39 22.57 9.60
C ASP A 233 -6.14 22.81 10.46
N GLY A 234 -6.07 22.24 11.67
CA GLY A 234 -4.92 22.33 12.55
C GLY A 234 -3.72 21.59 11.98
N ASP A 235 -3.91 20.34 11.55
CA ASP A 235 -2.87 19.54 10.90
C ASP A 235 -2.43 20.18 9.57
N MET A 236 -3.36 20.77 8.81
CA MET A 236 -3.04 21.54 7.61
C MET A 236 -2.21 22.79 7.91
N ALA A 237 -2.60 23.56 8.93
CA ALA A 237 -1.83 24.72 9.38
C ALA A 237 -0.43 24.31 9.89
N GLU A 238 -0.28 23.09 10.40
CA GLU A 238 1.02 22.61 10.84
C GLU A 238 2.03 22.42 9.71
N MET A 239 1.58 22.21 8.47
CA MET A 239 2.44 21.99 7.31
C MET A 239 3.06 23.27 6.72
N TYR A 240 2.62 24.47 7.12
CA TYR A 240 3.20 25.75 6.66
C TYR A 240 4.51 26.09 7.40
N LEU A 241 5.58 25.37 7.07
CA LEU A 241 6.88 25.45 7.75
C LEU A 241 7.63 26.76 7.47
N THR A 242 7.59 27.28 6.24
CA THR A 242 8.27 28.52 5.84
C THR A 242 7.71 29.72 6.60
N GLU A 243 6.38 29.78 6.75
CA GLU A 243 5.70 30.80 7.55
C GLU A 243 6.09 30.73 9.02
N LYS A 244 6.06 29.53 9.61
CA LYS A 244 6.43 29.29 11.01
C LYS A 244 7.87 29.69 11.30
N LYS A 245 8.80 29.33 10.40
CA LYS A 245 10.21 29.73 10.49
C LYS A 245 10.35 31.25 10.51
N ARG A 246 9.69 31.96 9.58
CA ARG A 246 9.74 33.43 9.52
C ARG A 246 9.18 34.10 10.78
N ARG A 247 8.09 33.57 11.34
CA ARG A 247 7.52 34.06 12.62
C ARG A 247 8.50 33.86 13.77
N LEU A 248 9.11 32.68 13.87
CA LEU A 248 10.12 32.38 14.89
C LEU A 248 11.32 33.34 14.78
N GLU A 249 11.87 33.54 13.58
CA GLU A 249 12.99 34.44 13.35
C GLU A 249 12.63 35.90 13.71
N SER A 250 11.44 36.37 13.33
CA SER A 250 10.99 37.73 13.63
C SER A 250 10.85 38.01 15.14
N SER A 251 10.39 37.01 15.91
CA SER A 251 10.25 37.13 17.37
C SER A 251 11.61 37.17 18.09
N PHE A 252 12.62 36.46 17.57
CA PHE A 252 13.98 36.50 18.11
C PHE A 252 14.68 37.86 17.90
N PHE A 253 14.44 38.55 16.79
CA PHE A 253 15.01 39.87 16.52
C PHE A 253 14.22 41.03 17.18
N GLY A 254 12.92 40.83 17.45
CA GLY A 254 12.07 41.84 18.08
C GLY A 254 12.48 42.20 19.52
N ASP A 255 12.89 41.21 20.31
CA ASP A 255 13.27 41.40 21.73
C ASP A 255 14.64 42.07 21.93
N GLN A 256 15.47 42.17 20.87
CA GLN A 256 16.80 42.78 20.97
C GLN A 256 16.78 44.30 20.69
N SER A 257 15.63 44.88 20.36
CA SER A 257 15.53 46.30 19.95
C SER A 257 15.10 47.29 21.05
N ILE A 258 15.02 46.86 22.32
CA ILE A 258 14.72 47.76 23.47
C ILE A 258 15.83 47.69 24.53
N LEU A 259 17.10 47.80 24.15
CA LEU A 259 18.14 48.16 25.11
C LEU A 259 19.26 48.96 24.44
N GLY A 260 19.18 50.28 24.57
CA GLY A 260 20.28 51.19 24.29
C GLY A 260 19.98 52.17 23.16
N TYR A 261 19.57 53.39 23.54
CA TYR A 261 20.20 54.66 23.16
C TYR A 261 19.49 55.78 23.93
N SER A 262 20.01 56.11 25.12
CA SER A 262 19.69 57.36 25.81
C SER A 262 20.99 58.02 26.27
N SER A 263 21.43 59.00 25.47
CA SER A 263 22.49 59.98 25.73
C SER A 263 22.30 61.07 24.66
N ALA A 264 22.20 62.38 24.90
CA ALA A 264 22.41 63.22 26.08
C ALA A 264 21.69 64.58 25.89
N GLY A 265 21.60 65.34 26.99
CA GLY A 265 21.27 66.79 27.04
C GLY A 265 19.99 67.04 27.84
N GLY A 266 19.96 67.73 28.97
CA GLY A 266 20.91 68.58 29.68
C GLY A 266 20.06 69.60 30.46
N GLU A 267 20.33 69.74 31.77
CA GLU A 267 19.80 70.77 32.70
C GLU A 267 18.31 70.61 33.09
N LEU A 268 17.83 70.76 34.34
CA LEU A 268 18.23 71.52 35.53
C LEU A 268 17.71 70.81 36.83
N SER A 269 18.52 70.85 37.89
CA SER A 269 18.21 71.23 39.31
C SER A 269 16.97 70.68 40.06
N LEU A 270 16.95 70.36 41.37
CA LEU A 270 17.90 70.39 42.50
C LEU A 270 17.18 69.73 43.70
N SER A 271 17.88 68.92 44.53
CA SER A 271 17.65 68.68 45.98
C SER A 271 16.28 68.13 46.47
N ALA A 272 16.12 67.42 47.59
CA ALA A 272 16.99 66.79 48.56
C ALA A 272 16.17 65.74 49.34
N HIS A 273 16.91 64.81 49.92
CA HIS A 273 16.54 63.86 50.98
C HIS A 273 15.77 64.52 52.14
N VAL A 274 14.85 63.77 52.78
CA VAL A 274 14.81 63.45 54.23
C VAL A 274 13.49 62.69 54.52
N SER A 275 13.60 61.48 55.04
CA SER A 275 12.53 60.82 55.82
C SER A 275 12.70 61.17 57.30
N PRO A 276 11.63 61.09 58.12
CA PRO A 276 11.61 59.95 59.04
C PRO A 276 10.22 59.36 59.39
N ALA A 277 10.24 58.03 59.55
CA ALA A 277 9.53 57.15 60.50
C ALA A 277 8.11 57.47 61.03
N SER A 278 7.17 56.54 60.79
CA SER A 278 6.44 55.77 61.85
C SER A 278 5.38 54.84 61.23
N SER A 279 5.15 53.69 61.86
CA SER A 279 4.25 52.57 61.51
C SER A 279 2.84 52.72 62.14
N PRO A 280 1.95 51.69 62.13
CA PRO A 280 1.16 51.13 61.02
C PRO A 280 -0.36 51.12 61.34
N THR A 281 -1.29 51.14 60.37
CA THR A 281 -2.65 50.57 60.58
C THR A 281 -3.46 50.44 59.28
N GLU A 282 -4.39 49.47 59.31
CA GLU A 282 -5.16 48.88 58.23
C GLU A 282 -6.24 49.74 57.57
N SER A 283 -6.64 49.26 56.38
CA SER A 283 -7.96 49.33 55.75
C SER A 283 -8.38 50.66 55.11
N GLY A 284 -8.47 50.64 53.78
CA GLY A 284 -8.91 51.79 53.00
C GLY A 284 -8.93 51.49 51.50
N ARG A 285 -9.96 50.76 51.08
CA ARG A 285 -10.42 50.56 49.71
C ARG A 285 -10.44 51.88 48.92
N LEU A 286 -9.77 51.97 47.76
CA LEU A 286 -10.17 52.84 46.64
C LEU A 286 -9.36 52.56 45.35
N GLU A 287 -10.14 52.30 44.30
CA GLU A 287 -10.01 52.67 42.90
C GLU A 287 -8.62 52.96 42.31
N LYS A 288 -8.28 52.19 41.26
CA LYS A 288 -7.33 52.64 40.24
C LYS A 288 -7.97 52.46 38.86
N ALA A 289 -8.58 53.54 38.39
CA ALA A 289 -8.92 53.73 36.99
C ALA A 289 -7.63 53.81 36.16
N SER A 290 -7.60 52.93 35.15
CA SER A 290 -7.00 53.05 33.81
C SER A 290 -5.77 53.94 33.59
N SER A 291 -4.73 53.31 33.04
CA SER A 291 -3.94 53.94 31.96
C SER A 291 -3.51 52.90 30.93
N PHE A 292 -4.21 52.95 29.79
CA PHE A 292 -3.70 52.82 28.42
C PHE A 292 -3.10 51.48 27.95
N SER A 293 -4.03 50.66 27.44
CA SER A 293 -4.00 49.97 26.15
C SER A 293 -2.77 50.22 25.27
N ARG A 294 -1.97 49.18 25.06
CA ARG A 294 -0.99 49.13 23.98
C ARG A 294 -0.96 47.72 23.39
N GLY A 295 -1.35 47.62 22.12
CA GLY A 295 -1.10 46.47 21.25
C GLY A 295 -2.23 45.44 21.12
N ARG A 296 -3.39 45.82 20.56
CA ARG A 296 -4.44 44.86 20.16
C ARG A 296 -4.90 45.11 18.72
N ASN A 297 -3.95 45.20 17.78
CA ASN A 297 -4.26 45.38 16.36
C ASN A 297 -3.58 44.36 15.42
N ASP A 298 -2.93 43.31 15.93
CA ASP A 298 -2.23 42.33 15.09
C ASP A 298 -2.98 40.99 14.91
N SER A 299 -4.14 40.80 15.54
CA SER A 299 -4.85 39.50 15.52
C SER A 299 -5.90 39.36 14.42
N MET A 300 -6.28 40.44 13.73
CA MET A 300 -7.31 40.39 12.68
C MET A 300 -6.74 40.06 11.30
N LYS A 301 -5.50 40.49 11.02
CA LYS A 301 -4.83 40.23 9.72
C LYS A 301 -4.17 38.85 9.66
N SER A 302 -3.79 38.32 10.83
CA SER A 302 -3.17 37.00 10.95
C SER A 302 -4.16 35.84 10.76
N SER A 303 -5.46 36.03 11.04
CA SER A 303 -6.45 34.95 10.87
C SER A 303 -6.96 34.83 9.43
N GLU A 304 -7.07 35.94 8.69
CA GLU A 304 -7.45 35.91 7.27
C GLU A 304 -6.35 35.28 6.41
N SER A 305 -5.09 35.69 6.58
CA SER A 305 -3.96 35.08 5.84
C SER A 305 -3.75 33.60 6.17
N ASN A 306 -3.98 33.18 7.42
CA ASN A 306 -3.85 31.77 7.78
C ASN A 306 -4.94 30.91 7.13
N LYS A 307 -6.13 31.46 6.89
CA LYS A 307 -7.21 30.77 6.18
C LYS A 307 -6.96 30.71 4.68
N GLU A 308 -6.52 31.80 4.06
CA GLU A 308 -6.19 31.82 2.62
C GLU A 308 -5.09 30.79 2.29
N ASN A 309 -4.06 30.69 3.14
CA ASN A 309 -3.03 29.66 2.98
C ASN A 309 -3.64 28.25 3.07
N ILE A 310 -4.48 27.95 4.06
CA ILE A 310 -5.04 26.60 4.21
C ILE A 310 -5.80 26.15 2.95
N VAL A 311 -6.52 27.07 2.29
CA VAL A 311 -7.28 26.77 1.05
C VAL A 311 -6.38 26.30 -0.10
N GLU A 312 -5.17 26.86 -0.26
CA GLU A 312 -4.24 26.44 -1.33
C GLU A 312 -3.79 24.98 -1.17
N LEU A 313 -3.51 24.58 0.08
CA LEU A 313 -3.14 23.21 0.40
C LEU A 313 -4.32 22.26 0.31
N GLU A 314 -5.51 22.69 0.75
CA GLU A 314 -6.74 21.92 0.57
C GLU A 314 -6.98 21.62 -0.91
N MET A 315 -6.89 22.62 -1.79
CA MET A 315 -6.99 22.43 -3.25
C MET A 315 -5.97 21.43 -3.81
N LEU A 316 -4.71 21.50 -3.34
CA LEU A 316 -3.67 20.54 -3.71
C LEU A 316 -4.05 19.11 -3.28
N LEU A 317 -4.43 18.93 -2.02
CA LEU A 317 -4.78 17.64 -1.46
C LEU A 317 -6.04 17.06 -2.12
N GLU A 318 -7.05 17.89 -2.41
CA GLU A 318 -8.26 17.49 -3.14
C GLU A 318 -7.92 16.93 -4.53
N ALA A 319 -7.05 17.60 -5.27
CA ALA A 319 -6.63 17.15 -6.59
C ALA A 319 -6.01 15.74 -6.54
N TYR A 320 -5.10 15.49 -5.60
CA TYR A 320 -4.50 14.16 -5.44
C TYR A 320 -5.48 13.14 -4.83
N TYR A 321 -6.38 13.55 -3.94
CA TYR A 321 -7.44 12.69 -3.42
C TYR A 321 -8.28 12.13 -4.57
N VAL A 322 -8.69 12.98 -5.53
CA VAL A 322 -9.45 12.54 -6.72
C VAL A 322 -8.65 11.55 -7.56
N VAL A 323 -7.34 11.77 -7.77
CA VAL A 323 -6.48 10.84 -8.53
C VAL A 323 -6.38 9.47 -7.85
N ILE A 324 -6.15 9.46 -6.53
CA ILE A 324 -6.04 8.21 -5.76
C ILE A 324 -7.40 7.51 -5.68
N ASP A 325 -8.50 8.25 -5.50
CA ASP A 325 -9.86 7.70 -5.46
C ASP A 325 -10.25 7.10 -6.82
N ASN A 326 -9.88 7.73 -7.94
CA ASN A 326 -10.06 7.15 -9.26
C ASN A 326 -9.31 5.81 -9.41
N THR A 327 -8.08 5.74 -8.90
CA THR A 327 -7.29 4.49 -8.88
C THR A 327 -7.99 3.42 -8.02
N LEU A 328 -8.56 3.81 -6.87
CA LEU A 328 -9.31 2.91 -6.01
C LEU A 328 -10.58 2.37 -6.68
N ASN A 329 -11.33 3.25 -7.36
CA ASN A 329 -12.54 2.89 -8.11
C ASN A 329 -12.22 1.89 -9.22
N LYS A 330 -11.12 2.11 -9.96
CA LYS A 330 -10.62 1.16 -10.96
C LYS A 330 -10.35 -0.22 -10.36
N LEU A 331 -9.70 -0.29 -9.20
CA LEU A 331 -9.44 -1.56 -8.50
C LEU A 331 -10.73 -2.22 -7.99
N ASN A 332 -11.72 -1.44 -7.54
CA ASN A 332 -13.01 -1.95 -7.11
C ASN A 332 -13.80 -2.54 -8.28
N SER A 333 -13.83 -1.88 -9.44
CA SER A 333 -14.44 -2.43 -10.65
C SER A 333 -13.76 -3.73 -11.09
N LEU A 334 -12.43 -3.80 -11.02
CA LEU A 334 -11.71 -5.04 -11.32
C LEU A 334 -12.05 -6.16 -10.32
N LYS A 335 -12.22 -5.82 -9.04
CA LYS A 335 -12.62 -6.78 -8.01
C LYS A 335 -14.01 -7.34 -8.28
N GLU A 336 -14.98 -6.47 -8.59
CA GLU A 336 -16.34 -6.89 -8.95
C GLU A 336 -16.31 -7.83 -10.16
N TYR A 337 -15.55 -7.49 -11.21
CA TYR A 337 -15.41 -8.36 -12.38
C TYR A 337 -14.81 -9.75 -12.07
N ILE A 338 -13.82 -9.82 -11.18
CA ILE A 338 -13.25 -11.09 -10.72
C ILE A 338 -14.28 -11.89 -9.91
N ASP A 339 -14.98 -11.24 -8.98
CA ASP A 339 -15.98 -11.89 -8.13
C ASP A 339 -17.15 -12.42 -8.99
N ASP A 340 -17.62 -11.65 -9.98
CA ASP A 340 -18.64 -12.07 -10.95
C ASP A 340 -18.18 -13.28 -11.78
N THR A 341 -16.91 -13.28 -12.21
CA THR A 341 -16.33 -14.40 -12.97
C THR A 341 -16.23 -15.66 -12.10
N GLU A 342 -15.85 -15.51 -10.83
CA GLU A 342 -15.79 -16.61 -9.86
C GLU A 342 -17.18 -17.23 -9.65
N ASP A 343 -18.21 -16.40 -9.49
CA ASP A 343 -19.60 -16.85 -9.36
C ASP A 343 -20.10 -17.56 -10.63
N PHE A 344 -19.77 -17.05 -11.82
CA PHE A 344 -20.08 -17.73 -13.07
C PHE A 344 -19.43 -19.12 -13.15
N ILE A 345 -18.15 -19.24 -12.77
CA ILE A 345 -17.44 -20.52 -12.78
C ILE A 345 -18.03 -21.49 -11.76
N ASN A 346 -18.42 -21.01 -10.57
CA ASN A 346 -19.07 -21.83 -9.57
C ASN A 346 -20.39 -22.42 -10.11
N ILE A 347 -21.19 -21.62 -10.82
CA ILE A 347 -22.41 -22.10 -11.49
C ILE A 347 -22.09 -23.16 -12.56
N GLN A 348 -21.04 -22.96 -13.36
CA GLN A 348 -20.63 -23.93 -14.38
C GLN A 348 -20.16 -25.25 -13.76
N LEU A 349 -19.37 -25.19 -12.68
CA LEU A 349 -18.89 -26.36 -11.95
C LEU A 349 -20.06 -27.15 -11.34
N ASP A 350 -21.05 -26.47 -10.78
CA ASP A 350 -22.26 -27.12 -10.26
C ASP A 350 -23.09 -27.76 -11.38
N ASN A 351 -23.16 -27.14 -12.56
CA ASN A 351 -23.81 -27.75 -13.73
C ASN A 351 -23.10 -29.04 -14.18
N VAL A 352 -21.76 -29.03 -14.28
CA VAL A 352 -20.97 -30.22 -14.62
C VAL A 352 -21.13 -31.31 -13.55
N ARG A 353 -21.13 -30.94 -12.27
CA ARG A 353 -21.39 -31.89 -11.17
C ARG A 353 -22.77 -32.51 -11.30
N ASN A 354 -23.79 -31.72 -11.61
CA ASN A 354 -25.16 -32.22 -11.82
C ASN A 354 -25.22 -33.20 -13.00
N GLN A 355 -24.52 -32.94 -14.10
CA GLN A 355 -24.40 -33.87 -15.23
C GLN A 355 -23.71 -35.19 -14.82
N LEU A 356 -22.65 -35.12 -14.01
CA LEU A 356 -21.97 -36.31 -13.51
C LEU A 356 -22.90 -37.16 -12.64
N ILE A 357 -23.62 -36.54 -11.70
CA ILE A 357 -24.61 -37.21 -10.85
C ILE A 357 -25.70 -37.89 -11.69
N GLN A 358 -26.15 -37.26 -12.77
CA GLN A 358 -27.11 -37.85 -13.71
C GLN A 358 -26.54 -39.08 -14.42
N PHE A 359 -25.30 -39.02 -14.89
CA PHE A 359 -24.64 -40.16 -15.54
C PHE A 359 -24.43 -41.33 -14.56
N GLU A 360 -24.03 -41.02 -13.32
CA GLU A 360 -23.88 -42.01 -12.25
C GLU A 360 -25.21 -42.71 -11.93
N LEU A 361 -26.32 -41.96 -11.86
CA LEU A 361 -27.65 -42.51 -11.66
C LEU A 361 -28.06 -43.46 -12.79
N LEU A 362 -27.77 -43.10 -14.04
CA LEU A 362 -28.04 -43.94 -15.21
C LEU A 362 -27.23 -45.25 -15.16
N LEU A 363 -25.93 -45.15 -14.87
CA LEU A 363 -25.04 -46.31 -14.75
C LEU A 363 -25.50 -47.23 -13.63
N THR A 364 -25.80 -46.67 -12.45
CA THR A 364 -26.29 -47.42 -11.28
C THR A 364 -27.58 -48.18 -11.60
N THR A 365 -28.50 -47.53 -12.31
CA THR A 365 -29.75 -48.16 -12.77
C THR A 365 -29.48 -49.31 -13.74
N GLY A 366 -28.56 -49.15 -14.69
CA GLY A 366 -28.12 -50.21 -15.58
C GLY A 366 -27.52 -51.40 -14.81
N THR A 367 -26.63 -51.13 -13.84
CA THR A 367 -26.03 -52.18 -13.01
C THR A 367 -27.04 -52.91 -12.13
N PHE A 368 -28.07 -52.20 -11.64
CA PHE A 368 -29.16 -52.82 -10.87
C PHE A 368 -29.93 -53.84 -11.72
N VAL A 369 -30.24 -53.48 -12.98
CA VAL A 369 -30.91 -54.41 -13.91
C VAL A 369 -30.04 -55.62 -14.19
N VAL A 370 -28.74 -55.44 -14.46
CA VAL A 370 -27.78 -56.54 -14.65
C VAL A 370 -27.66 -57.42 -13.40
N ALA A 371 -27.70 -56.85 -12.20
CA ALA A 371 -27.66 -57.61 -10.96
C ALA A 371 -28.87 -58.55 -10.81
N ILE A 372 -30.08 -58.12 -11.24
CA ILE A 372 -31.28 -58.99 -11.26
C ILE A 372 -31.05 -60.20 -12.18
N PHE A 373 -30.48 -60.00 -13.38
CA PHE A 373 -30.09 -61.11 -14.27
C PHE A 373 -29.08 -62.04 -13.60
N GLY A 374 -28.09 -61.47 -12.91
CA GLY A 374 -27.08 -62.23 -12.16
C GLY A 374 -27.69 -63.12 -11.08
N VAL A 375 -28.68 -62.63 -10.32
CA VAL A 375 -29.40 -63.43 -9.31
C VAL A 375 -30.12 -64.61 -9.96
N VAL A 376 -30.82 -64.39 -11.06
CA VAL A 376 -31.54 -65.48 -11.75
C VAL A 376 -30.54 -66.49 -12.33
N ALA A 377 -29.48 -66.03 -12.98
CA ALA A 377 -28.40 -66.89 -13.45
C ALA A 377 -27.74 -67.68 -12.30
N GLY A 378 -27.56 -67.08 -11.14
CA GLY A 378 -27.02 -67.72 -9.94
C GLY A 378 -27.93 -68.83 -9.42
N ILE A 379 -29.25 -68.59 -9.32
CA ILE A 379 -30.22 -69.61 -8.87
C ILE A 379 -30.24 -70.82 -9.81
N PHE A 380 -30.27 -70.58 -11.13
CA PHE A 380 -30.26 -71.67 -12.12
C PHE A 380 -28.88 -72.29 -12.34
N GLY A 381 -27.81 -71.61 -11.95
CA GLY A 381 -26.45 -72.16 -11.92
C GLY A 381 -26.17 -73.07 -10.72
N MET A 382 -27.11 -73.19 -9.77
CA MET A 382 -26.97 -74.09 -8.64
C MET A 382 -27.23 -75.54 -9.05
N ASN A 383 -26.43 -76.47 -8.54
CA ASN A 383 -26.53 -77.91 -8.84
C ASN A 383 -27.68 -78.59 -8.06
N PHE A 384 -28.91 -78.13 -8.24
CA PHE A 384 -30.12 -78.77 -7.71
C PHE A 384 -30.97 -79.32 -8.85
N ALA A 385 -31.70 -80.43 -8.59
CA ALA A 385 -32.62 -81.00 -9.55
C ALA A 385 -33.87 -80.11 -9.67
N ILE A 386 -33.92 -79.29 -10.73
CA ILE A 386 -35.07 -78.43 -11.04
C ILE A 386 -35.87 -79.08 -12.18
N PRO A 387 -37.17 -79.37 -12.00
CA PRO A 387 -38.00 -80.01 -13.04
C PRO A 387 -38.17 -79.17 -14.32
N LEU A 388 -37.78 -77.89 -14.29
CA LEU A 388 -37.77 -76.99 -15.43
C LEU A 388 -36.66 -77.31 -16.45
N PHE A 389 -35.61 -78.04 -16.06
CA PHE A 389 -34.53 -78.47 -16.97
C PHE A 389 -34.88 -79.71 -17.80
N GLU A 390 -35.96 -80.43 -17.46
CA GLU A 390 -36.43 -81.58 -18.25
C GLU A 390 -37.24 -81.16 -19.48
N ASP A 391 -37.73 -79.91 -19.54
CA ASP A 391 -38.39 -79.34 -20.71
C ASP A 391 -37.32 -78.85 -21.73
N PRO A 392 -37.31 -79.34 -22.98
CA PRO A 392 -36.35 -78.91 -24.01
C PRO A 392 -36.35 -77.40 -24.27
N ASN A 393 -37.43 -76.68 -23.94
CA ASN A 393 -37.54 -75.22 -24.10
C ASN A 393 -37.40 -74.43 -22.78
N GLY A 394 -37.12 -75.08 -21.65
CA GLY A 394 -37.11 -74.45 -20.32
C GLY A 394 -36.10 -73.30 -20.18
N PHE A 395 -34.87 -73.53 -20.64
CA PHE A 395 -33.81 -72.51 -20.65
C PHE A 395 -34.17 -71.27 -21.46
N GLN A 396 -34.70 -71.48 -22.68
CA GLN A 396 -35.10 -70.40 -23.57
C GLN A 396 -36.23 -69.57 -22.95
N ARG A 397 -37.22 -70.19 -22.29
CA ARG A 397 -38.29 -69.47 -21.59
C ARG A 397 -37.77 -68.59 -20.46
N VAL A 398 -36.86 -69.10 -19.62
CA VAL A 398 -36.26 -68.32 -18.52
C VAL A 398 -35.51 -67.11 -19.06
N LEU A 399 -34.73 -67.29 -20.13
CA LEU A 399 -33.97 -66.21 -20.76
C LEU A 399 -34.89 -65.12 -21.34
N PHE A 400 -35.98 -65.49 -22.02
CA PHE A 400 -36.95 -64.52 -22.53
C PHE A 400 -37.69 -63.78 -21.41
N ILE A 401 -38.16 -64.49 -20.37
CA ILE A 401 -38.92 -63.89 -19.26
C ILE A 401 -38.04 -62.91 -18.48
N THR A 402 -36.82 -63.32 -18.14
CA THR A 402 -35.87 -62.43 -17.46
C THR A 402 -35.48 -61.24 -18.33
N GLY A 403 -35.25 -61.47 -19.62
CA GLY A 403 -35.01 -60.44 -20.64
C GLY A 403 -36.07 -59.35 -20.64
N ILE A 404 -37.32 -59.74 -20.83
CA ILE A 404 -38.47 -58.83 -20.88
C ILE A 404 -38.67 -58.10 -19.54
N CYS A 405 -38.56 -58.83 -18.42
CA CYS A 405 -38.69 -58.24 -17.09
C CYS A 405 -37.62 -57.16 -16.83
N GLY A 406 -36.36 -57.43 -17.17
CA GLY A 406 -35.27 -56.46 -17.03
C GLY A 406 -35.47 -55.21 -17.89
N ILE A 407 -35.95 -55.37 -19.13
CA ILE A 407 -36.28 -54.25 -20.02
C ILE A 407 -37.41 -53.39 -19.43
N ILE A 408 -38.49 -54.02 -18.95
CA ILE A 408 -39.63 -53.31 -18.33
C ILE A 408 -39.16 -52.52 -17.11
N ILE A 409 -38.37 -53.12 -16.23
CA ILE A 409 -37.82 -52.46 -15.04
C ILE A 409 -36.94 -51.27 -15.44
N PHE A 410 -36.06 -51.45 -16.42
CA PHE A 410 -35.20 -50.36 -16.91
C PHE A 410 -36.01 -49.17 -17.43
N PHE A 411 -37.02 -49.42 -18.29
CA PHE A 411 -37.87 -48.35 -18.80
C PHE A 411 -38.76 -47.71 -17.72
N ALA A 412 -39.21 -48.48 -16.73
CA ALA A 412 -39.94 -47.94 -15.58
C ALA A 412 -39.08 -46.97 -14.77
N PHE A 413 -37.79 -47.29 -14.56
CA PHE A 413 -36.85 -46.38 -13.90
C PHE A 413 -36.58 -45.12 -14.72
N LEU A 414 -36.33 -45.25 -16.03
CA LEU A 414 -36.15 -44.09 -16.92
C LEU A 414 -37.37 -43.17 -16.92
N TRP A 415 -38.58 -43.75 -16.98
CA TRP A 415 -39.83 -43.01 -16.90
C TRP A 415 -39.97 -42.27 -15.57
N TYR A 416 -39.64 -42.95 -14.46
CA TYR A 416 -39.66 -42.35 -13.13
C TYR A 416 -38.71 -41.16 -13.01
N PHE A 417 -37.48 -41.27 -13.51
CA PHE A 417 -36.51 -40.19 -13.47
C PHE A 417 -36.92 -39.00 -14.34
N LYS A 418 -37.52 -39.26 -15.51
CA LYS A 418 -38.07 -38.22 -16.38
C LYS A 418 -39.23 -37.48 -15.69
N TYR A 419 -40.16 -38.22 -15.08
CA TYR A 419 -41.30 -37.61 -14.38
C TYR A 419 -40.85 -36.72 -13.21
N ARG A 420 -39.80 -37.13 -12.49
CA ARG A 420 -39.20 -36.36 -11.39
C ARG A 420 -38.34 -35.18 -11.85
N LYS A 421 -38.17 -34.94 -13.16
CA LYS A 421 -37.31 -33.90 -13.75
C LYS A 421 -35.84 -33.97 -13.29
N LEU A 422 -35.37 -35.17 -12.92
CA LEU A 422 -33.97 -35.37 -12.51
C LEU A 422 -33.02 -35.39 -13.71
N ILE A 423 -33.55 -35.60 -14.92
CA ILE A 423 -32.81 -35.67 -16.17
C ILE A 423 -33.57 -34.81 -17.21
N PRO A 424 -32.99 -33.71 -17.71
CA PRO A 424 -33.43 -33.09 -18.95
C PRO A 424 -32.81 -33.90 -20.10
N LEU A 425 -33.57 -34.85 -20.64
CA LEU A 425 -33.19 -35.57 -21.85
C LEU A 425 -33.51 -34.72 -23.09
#